data_AF-A0A1H8YQ33-F1
#
_entry.id   AF-A0A1H8YQ33-F1
#
_cell.length_a   1.000
_cell.length_b   1.000
_cell.length_c   1.000
_cell.angle_alpha   90.00
_cell.angle_beta   90.00
_cell.angle_gamma   90.00
#
_symmetry.space_group_name_H-M   'P 1'
#
loop_
_entity.id
_entity.type
_entity.pdbx_description
1 polymer ?
#
loop_
_entity_poly.entity_id
_entity_poly.type
_entity_poly.pdbx_seq_one_letter_code
_entity_poly.pdbx_strand_id
1 'polypeptide(L)' 'MTPLKRHGTVGEVAAAVLFLAFGATFTTGSEPAVDGGLGERLTV' A
#
# COMPACT_ATOMS: atom_id res chain seq x y z
N MET A 1 13.03 -8.92 -5.60
CA MET A 1 13.11 -8.44 -4.20
C MET A 1 12.44 -7.08 -4.14
N THR A 2 11.58 -6.80 -3.16
CA THR A 2 10.94 -5.48 -3.02
C THR A 2 11.93 -4.45 -2.44
N PRO A 3 11.78 -3.14 -2.71
CA PRO A 3 12.61 -2.09 -2.10
C PRO A 3 12.65 -2.13 -0.57
N LEU A 4 11.54 -2.48 0.09
CA LEU A 4 11.50 -2.62 1.55
C LEU A 4 12.21 -3.87 2.07
N LYS A 5 12.68 -4.78 1.21
CA LYS A 5 13.49 -5.97 1.54
C LYS A 5 12.89 -6.86 2.64
N ARG A 6 11.56 -6.85 2.77
CA ARG A 6 10.78 -7.71 3.67
C ARG A 6 9.45 -8.09 3.05
N HIS A 7 8.84 -9.15 3.56
CA HIS A 7 7.45 -9.47 3.26
C HIS A 7 6.49 -8.55 4.00
N GLY A 8 5.37 -8.26 3.36
CA GLY A 8 4.26 -7.57 4.00
C GLY A 8 3.45 -8.49 4.90
N THR A 9 2.56 -7.91 5.70
CA THR A 9 1.58 -8.63 6.51
C THR A 9 0.17 -8.29 6.06
N VAL A 10 -0.78 -9.18 6.34
CA VAL A 10 -2.22 -8.90 6.08
C VAL A 10 -2.71 -7.65 6.81
N GLY A 11 -2.11 -7.30 7.95
CA GLY A 11 -2.47 -6.11 8.71
C GLY A 11 -2.17 -4.80 7.97
N GLU A 12 -1.14 -4.76 7.12
CA GLU A 12 -0.80 -3.56 6.35
C GLU A 12 -1.86 -3.28 5.27
N VAL A 13 -2.35 -4.34 4.61
CA VAL A 13 -3.45 -4.25 3.65
C VAL A 13 -4.74 -3.83 4.37
N ALA A 14 -5.06 -4.46 5.50
CA ALA A 14 -6.25 -4.13 6.29
C ALA A 14 -6.25 -2.67 6.75
N ALA A 15 -5.09 -2.14 7.18
CA ALA A 15 -4.96 -0.74 7.57
C ALA A 15 -5.21 0.21 6.40
N ALA A 16 -4.68 -0.09 5.20
CA ALA A 16 -4.95 0.70 4.00
C ALA A 16 -6.44 0.68 3.62
N VAL A 17 -7.10 -0.48 3.69
CA VAL A 17 -8.54 -0.61 3.43
C VAL A 17 -9.36 0.17 4.46
N LEU A 18 -9.03 0.09 5.75
CA LEU A 18 -9.71 0.86 6.79
C LEU A 18 -9.55 2.37 6.57
N PHE A 19 -8.37 2.82 6.16
CA PHE A 19 -8.15 4.21 5.80
C PHE A 19 -8.99 4.62 4.59
N LEU A 20 -9.02 3.84 3.52
CA LEU A 20 -9.87 4.12 2.36
C LEU A 20 -11.36 4.17 2.71
N ALA A 21 -11.81 3.28 3.59
CA ALA A 21 -13.21 3.20 3.99
C ALA A 21 -13.67 4.39 4.85
N PHE A 22 -12.81 4.91 5.72
CA PHE A 22 -13.24 5.86 6.76
C PHE A 22 -12.44 7.15 6.85
N GLY A 23 -11.17 7.16 6.41
CA GLY A 23 -10.28 8.32 6.47
C GLY A 23 -10.18 9.08 5.15
N ALA A 24 -10.31 8.41 4.01
CA ALA A 24 -10.04 8.97 2.68
C ALA A 24 -11.29 9.59 2.04
N THR A 25 -11.91 10.58 2.71
CA THR A 25 -13.23 11.13 2.34
C THR A 25 -13.29 11.91 1.01
N PHE A 26 -12.14 12.19 0.39
CA PHE A 26 -12.03 12.86 -0.91
C PHE A 26 -11.21 12.04 -1.91
N THR A 27 -11.08 10.73 -1.67
CA THR A 27 -10.32 9.81 -2.50
C THR A 27 -11.27 8.81 -3.15
N THR A 28 -11.27 8.76 -4.47
CA THR A 28 -12.07 7.80 -5.26
C THR A 28 -11.33 7.45 -6.54
N GLY A 29 -11.59 6.26 -7.08
CA GLY A 29 -10.97 5.77 -8.32
C GLY A 29 -9.45 5.61 -8.26
N SER A 30 -8.86 5.57 -7.06
CA SER A 30 -7.43 5.40 -6.87
C SER A 30 -7.07 3.94 -6.57
N GLU A 31 -5.84 3.56 -6.93
CA GLU A 31 -5.28 2.24 -6.72
C GLU A 31 -3.99 2.34 -5.87
N PRO A 32 -4.09 2.65 -4.58
CA PRO A 32 -2.91 2.81 -3.73
C PRO A 32 -2.16 1.48 -3.58
N ALA A 33 -0.87 1.49 -3.88
CA ALA A 33 -0.01 0.32 -3.78
C ALA A 33 0.38 0.01 -2.32
N VAL A 34 0.20 -1.25 -1.92
CA VAL A 34 0.64 -1.79 -0.61
C VAL A 34 1.53 -3.01 -0.87
N ASP A 35 2.62 -2.81 -1.59
CA ASP A 35 3.45 -3.87 -2.17
C ASP A 35 4.93 -3.80 -1.75
N GLY A 36 5.26 -2.94 -0.80
CA GLY A 36 6.63 -2.69 -0.37
C GLY A 36 7.51 -2.00 -1.42
N GLY A 37 6.90 -1.26 -2.35
CA GLY A 37 7.56 -0.47 -3.39
C GLY A 37 7.83 -1.26 -4.68
N LEU A 38 7.21 -2.43 -4.87
CA LEU A 38 7.50 -3.31 -5.99
C LEU A 38 7.13 -2.67 -7.35
N GLY A 39 5.98 -2.03 -7.43
CA GLY A 39 5.47 -1.36 -8.64
C GLY A 39 6.27 -0.11 -9.02
N GLU A 40 6.85 0.57 -8.02
CA GLU A 40 7.59 1.83 -8.21
C GLU A 40 8.98 1.63 -8.84
N ARG A 41 9.44 0.39 -8.97
CA ARG A 41 10.76 0.04 -9.54
C ARG A 41 11.92 0.84 -8.92
N LEU A 42 11.79 1.20 -7.65
CA LEU A 42 12.82 1.93 -6.92
C LEU A 42 14.05 1.04 -6.76
N THR A 43 15.17 1.46 -7.33
CA THR A 43 16.48 0.83 -7.08
C THR A 43 17.05 1.37 -5.77
N VAL A 44 17.15 0.50 -4.76
CA VAL A 44 17.75 0.77 -3.44
C VAL A 44 18.84 -0.21 -3.06
#